data_AF-A0A8B5ZL48-F1
#
_entry.id   AF-A0A8B5ZL48-F1
#
_cell.length_a   1.000
_cell.length_b   1.000
_cell.length_c   1.000
_cell.angle_alpha   90.00
_cell.angle_beta   90.00
_cell.angle_gamma   90.00
#
_symmetry.space_group_name_H-M   'P 1'
#
loop_
_entity.id
_entity.type
_entity.pdbx_description
1 polymer ?
#
loop_
_entity_poly.entity_id
_entity_poly.type
_entity_poly.pdbx_seq_one_letter_code
_entity_poly.pdbx_strand_id
1 'polypeptide(L)' 'KQENFFTTKLENASIVDIHCEMPHCQDPAKSDFTQNVTVSLSYRKITWDHVNAGTSGADDWRKPIEA' A
#
# COMPACT_ATOMS: atom_id res chain seq x y z
N LYS A 1 5.35 -10.52 -20.34
CA LYS A 1 4.41 -9.38 -20.38
C LYS A 1 4.05 -9.08 -18.93
N GLN A 2 4.18 -7.84 -18.46
CA GLN A 2 3.73 -7.52 -17.10
C GLN A 2 2.20 -7.42 -17.09
N GLU A 3 1.57 -7.92 -16.03
CA GLU A 3 0.12 -7.91 -15.86
C GLU A 3 -0.26 -7.54 -14.43
N ASN A 4 -1.41 -6.87 -14.28
CA ASN A 4 -1.97 -6.55 -12.98
C ASN A 4 -2.82 -7.72 -12.49
N PHE A 5 -2.20 -8.66 -11.77
CA PHE A 5 -2.89 -9.84 -11.24
C PHE A 5 -3.69 -9.54 -9.96
N PHE A 6 -3.38 -8.44 -9.25
CA PHE A 6 -3.95 -8.11 -7.96
C PHE A 6 -3.99 -6.60 -7.70
N THR A 7 -5.13 -6.10 -7.22
CA THR A 7 -5.32 -4.69 -6.90
C THR A 7 -5.82 -4.52 -5.47
N THR A 8 -5.23 -3.54 -4.75
CA THR A 8 -5.75 -3.05 -3.47
C THR A 8 -6.24 -1.62 -3.67
N LYS A 9 -7.51 -1.36 -3.37
CA LYS A 9 -8.15 -0.03 -3.48
C LYS A 9 -8.48 0.49 -2.09
N LEU A 10 -8.11 1.75 -1.82
CA LEU A 10 -8.40 2.44 -0.56
C LEU A 10 -9.36 3.59 -0.85
N GLU A 11 -10.42 3.73 -0.05
CA GLU A 11 -11.38 4.84 -0.14
C GLU A 11 -11.31 5.72 1.11
N ASN A 12 -11.33 7.05 0.90
CA ASN A 12 -11.15 8.05 1.96
C ASN A 12 -9.90 7.77 2.82
N ALA A 13 -8.77 7.56 2.15
CA ALA A 13 -7.50 7.39 2.83
C ALA A 13 -6.89 8.74 3.23
N SER A 14 -6.25 8.79 4.39
CA SER A 14 -5.47 9.93 4.87
C SER A 14 -4.06 9.48 5.21
N ILE A 15 -3.08 10.35 4.95
CA ILE A 15 -1.70 10.10 5.31
C ILE A 15 -1.56 10.28 6.83
N VAL A 16 -1.01 9.27 7.49
CA VAL A 16 -0.79 9.26 8.95
C VAL A 16 0.64 9.64 9.29
N ASP A 17 1.58 9.24 8.44
CA ASP A 17 3.01 9.46 8.62
C ASP A 17 3.73 9.42 7.27
N ILE A 18 4.85 10.14 7.19
CA ILE A 18 5.78 10.09 6.07
C ILE A 18 7.18 9.98 6.64
N HIS A 19 7.78 8.80 6.52
CA HIS A 19 9.18 8.58 6.87
C HIS A 19 10.05 8.77 5.64
N CYS A 20 10.85 9.84 5.63
CA CYS A 20 11.76 10.18 4.55
C CYS A 20 13.21 10.00 5.03
N GLU A 21 13.93 9.08 4.41
CA GLU A 21 15.33 8.81 4.74
C GLU A 21 16.18 8.66 3.49
N MET A 22 17.47 8.98 3.64
CA MET A 22 18.48 8.72 2.62
C MET A 22 19.56 7.84 3.24
N PRO A 23 19.91 6.71 2.61
CA PRO A 23 20.98 5.86 3.10
C PRO A 23 22.32 6.59 3.04
N HIS A 24 23.26 6.13 3.88
CA HIS A 24 24.57 6.73 3.98
C HIS A 24 25.36 6.59 2.66
N CYS A 25 25.80 7.70 2.06
CA CYS A 25 26.41 7.70 0.73
C CYS A 25 27.75 6.96 0.63
N GLN A 26 28.41 6.69 1.75
CA GLN A 26 29.67 5.93 1.78
C GLN A 26 29.45 4.43 2.02
N ASP A 27 28.21 3.99 2.26
CA ASP A 27 27.91 2.57 2.42
C ASP A 27 27.71 1.93 1.03
N PRO A 28 28.67 1.16 0.50
CA PRO A 28 28.57 0.57 -0.82
C PRO A 28 27.44 -0.48 -0.90
N ALA A 29 26.98 -1.02 0.23
CA ALA A 29 25.86 -1.97 0.25
C ALA A 29 24.53 -1.30 -0.10
N LYS A 30 24.47 0.04 -0.09
CA LYS A 30 23.27 0.83 -0.36
C LYS A 30 23.42 1.78 -1.55
N SER A 31 24.42 1.56 -2.41
CA SER A 31 24.75 2.45 -3.54
C SER A 31 23.62 2.61 -4.56
N ASP A 32 22.77 1.60 -4.70
CA ASP A 32 21.72 1.57 -5.71
C ASP A 32 20.45 2.31 -5.26
N PHE A 33 20.36 2.65 -3.98
CA PHE A 33 19.24 3.38 -3.41
C PHE A 33 19.44 4.89 -3.54
N THR A 34 18.36 5.61 -3.81
CA THR A 34 18.32 7.07 -3.79
C THR A 34 17.74 7.55 -2.45
N GLN A 35 16.50 8.02 -2.43
CA GLN A 35 15.76 8.36 -1.21
C GLN A 35 14.63 7.35 -1.02
N ASN A 36 14.41 6.96 0.24
CA ASN A 36 13.27 6.17 0.63
C ASN A 36 12.21 7.09 1.21
N VAL A 37 11.02 7.08 0.61
CA VAL A 37 9.85 7.80 1.13
C VAL A 37 8.77 6.78 1.44
N THR A 38 8.65 6.41 2.71
CA THR A 38 7.61 5.50 3.20
C THR A 38 6.40 6.31 3.62
N VAL A 39 5.28 6.15 2.92
CA VAL A 39 4.03 6.86 3.20
C VAL A 39 3.04 5.90 3.87
N SER A 40 2.63 6.22 5.09
CA SER A 40 1.67 5.43 5.85
C SER A 40 0.26 5.98 5.65
N LEU A 41 -0.70 5.09 5.35
CA LEU A 41 -2.09 5.46 5.05
C LEU A 41 -3.04 4.82 6.05
N SER A 42 -3.88 5.64 6.68
CA SER A 42 -5.13 5.19 7.30
C SER A 42 -6.22 5.26 6.24
N TYR A 43 -7.21 4.38 6.33
CA TYR A 43 -8.28 4.28 5.36
C TYR A 43 -9.60 3.99 6.05
N ARG A 44 -10.70 4.33 5.39
CA ARG A 44 -12.05 4.02 5.86
C ARG A 44 -12.56 2.70 5.31
N LYS A 45 -12.30 2.45 4.02
CA LYS A 45 -12.67 1.23 3.32
C LYS A 45 -11.50 0.75 2.48
N ILE A 46 -11.30 -0.56 2.46
CA ILE A 46 -10.31 -1.25 1.66
C ILE A 46 -11.02 -2.31 0.81
N THR A 47 -10.54 -2.54 -0.40
CA THR A 47 -11.03 -3.59 -1.29
C THR A 47 -9.85 -4.26 -1.96
N TRP A 48 -9.79 -5.58 -1.82
CA TRP A 48 -8.82 -6.45 -2.45
C TRP A 48 -9.47 -7.18 -3.61
N ASP A 49 -8.80 -7.21 -4.75
CA ASP A 49 -9.32 -7.77 -5.99
C ASP A 49 -8.23 -8.59 -6.68
N HIS A 50 -8.38 -9.91 -6.70
CA HIS A 50 -7.49 -10.82 -7.42
C HIS A 50 -7.99 -10.98 -8.86
N VAL A 51 -7.55 -10.09 -9.73
CA VAL A 51 -7.99 -9.96 -11.14
C VAL A 51 -7.95 -11.29 -11.88
N ASN A 52 -6.89 -12.08 -11.70
CA ASN A 52 -6.74 -13.34 -12.45
C ASN A 52 -7.56 -14.52 -11.90
N ALA A 53 -7.95 -14.49 -10.62
CA ALA A 53 -8.67 -15.58 -9.96
C ALA A 53 -10.14 -15.23 -9.69
N GLY A 54 -10.53 -13.98 -9.91
CA GLY A 54 -11.90 -13.46 -9.76
C GLY A 54 -12.37 -13.30 -8.32
N THR A 55 -11.52 -13.59 -7.32
CA THR A 55 -11.87 -13.43 -5.91
C THR A 55 -11.70 -11.99 -5.47
N SER A 56 -12.63 -11.51 -4.66
CA SER A 56 -12.57 -10.17 -4.07
C SER A 56 -13.00 -10.19 -2.61
N GLY A 57 -12.46 -9.25 -1.84
CA GLY A 57 -12.81 -9.03 -0.45
C GLY A 57 -12.85 -7.53 -0.18
N ALA A 58 -13.68 -7.11 0.76
CA ALA A 58 -13.77 -5.71 1.14
C ALA A 58 -14.01 -5.59 2.65
N ASP A 59 -13.48 -4.52 3.23
CA ASP A 59 -13.77 -4.11 4.59
C ASP A 59 -14.09 -2.62 4.59
N ASP A 60 -15.17 -2.22 5.26
CA ASP A 60 -15.64 -0.84 5.34
C ASP A 60 -16.11 -0.54 6.76
N TRP A 61 -15.41 0.38 7.43
CA TRP A 61 -15.79 0.87 8.76
C TRP A 61 -17.23 1.41 8.83
N ARG A 62 -17.76 1.97 7.74
CA ARG A 62 -19.14 2.50 7.69
C ARG A 62 -20.21 1.41 7.49
N LYS A 63 -19.81 0.20 7.11
CA LYS A 63 -20.71 -0.93 6.85
C LYS A 63 -20.09 -2.22 7.41
N PRO A 64 -19.90 -2.30 8.73
CA PRO A 64 -19.36 -3.51 9.35
C PRO A 64 -20.32 -4.68 9.10
N ILE A 65 -19.75 -5.85 8.84
CA ILE A 65 -20.52 -7.10 8.74
C ILE A 65 -20.62 -7.64 10.17
N GLU A 66 -21.84 -7.77 10.70
CA GLU A 66 -22.05 -8.42 12.00
C GLU A 66 -21.61 -9.89 11.93
N ALA A 67 -20.95 -10.34 13.00
CA ALA A 67 -20.35 -11.68 13.10
C ALA A 67 -21.39 -12.78 13.36
#